data_AF-J6J1N8-F1
#
_entry.id   AF-J6J1N8-F1
#
_cell.length_a   1.000
_cell.length_b   1.000
_cell.length_c   1.000
_cell.angle_alpha   90.00
_cell.angle_beta   90.00
_cell.angle_gamma   90.00
#
_symmetry.space_group_name_H-M   'P 1'
#
loop_
_entity.id
_entity.type
_entity.pdbx_description
1 polymer ?
#
loop_
_entity_poly.entity_id
_entity_poly.type
_entity_poly.pdbx_seq_one_letter_code
_entity_poly.pdbx_strand_id
1 'polypeptide(L)' 'MSIDRFLLEGRAYSWRKLCELRREQLEAIRKARGAQPVLFELREDHRPAQERTAAGRYSEPGLFDRRG' A
#
# COMPACT_ATOMS: atom_id res chain seq x y z
N MET A 1 -13.01 4.63 -32.78
CA MET A 1 -13.87 4.44 -31.60
C MET A 1 -13.17 3.48 -30.66
N SER A 2 -12.67 3.94 -29.51
CA SER A 2 -11.95 3.06 -28.58
C SER A 2 -12.96 2.15 -27.88
N ILE A 3 -12.81 0.84 -28.04
CA ILE A 3 -13.69 -0.16 -27.42
C ILE A 3 -13.31 -0.21 -25.94
N ASP A 4 -14.01 0.58 -25.13
CA ASP A 4 -13.83 0.63 -23.68
C ASP A 4 -14.54 -0.54 -22.98
N ARG A 5 -14.58 -1.72 -23.61
CA ARG A 5 -15.26 -2.92 -23.09
C ARG A 5 -14.31 -4.12 -23.04
N PHE A 6 -14.25 -4.76 -21.89
CA PHE A 6 -13.41 -5.91 -21.59
C PHE A 6 -14.26 -7.10 -21.18
N LEU A 7 -13.90 -8.28 -21.65
CA LEU A 7 -14.49 -9.54 -21.21
C LEU A 7 -13.69 -10.08 -20.01
N LEU A 8 -14.37 -10.27 -18.89
CA LEU A 8 -13.83 -10.89 -17.69
C LEU A 8 -14.79 -11.99 -17.24
N GLU A 9 -14.31 -13.22 -17.11
CA GLU A 9 -15.13 -14.38 -16.71
C GLU A 9 -16.42 -14.53 -17.55
N GLY A 10 -16.32 -14.32 -18.87
CA GLY A 10 -17.47 -14.41 -19.78
C GLY A 10 -18.46 -13.24 -19.71
N ARG A 11 -18.17 -12.20 -18.93
CA ARG A 11 -19.01 -10.99 -18.81
C ARG A 11 -18.31 -9.77 -19.37
N ALA A 12 -19.04 -8.95 -20.13
CA ALA A 12 -18.52 -7.71 -20.68
C ALA A 12 -18.68 -6.55 -19.69
N TYR A 13 -17.60 -5.86 -19.39
CA TYR A 13 -17.56 -4.68 -18.52
C TYR A 13 -17.00 -3.49 -19.28
N SER A 14 -17.53 -2.30 -19.03
CA SER A 14 -16.81 -1.09 -19.42
C SER A 14 -15.68 -0.78 -18.44
N TRP A 15 -14.61 -0.13 -18.89
CA TRP A 15 -13.52 0.28 -18.00
C TRP A 15 -14.03 1.15 -16.86
N ARG A 16 -14.88 2.13 -17.20
CA ARG A 16 -15.53 2.99 -16.21
C ARG A 16 -16.25 2.18 -15.13
N LYS A 17 -17.05 1.18 -15.53
CA LYS A 17 -17.79 0.35 -14.58
C LYS A 17 -16.86 -0.50 -13.72
N LEU A 18 -15.78 -1.01 -14.29
CA LEU A 18 -14.76 -1.76 -13.57
C LEU A 18 -14.06 -0.90 -12.51
N CYS A 19 -13.72 0.35 -12.85
CA CYS A 19 -13.15 1.30 -11.90
C CYS A 19 -14.12 1.64 -10.75
N GLU A 20 -15.41 1.82 -11.04
CA GLU A 20 -16.45 2.06 -10.03
C GLU A 20 -16.53 0.87 -9.04
N LEU A 21 -16.66 -0.35 -9.57
CA LEU A 21 -16.68 -1.58 -8.75
C LEU A 21 -15.41 -1.72 -7.90
N ARG A 22 -14.24 -1.36 -8.44
CA ARG A 22 -12.99 -1.41 -7.70
C ARG A 22 -12.95 -0.41 -6.54
N ARG A 23 -13.49 0.80 -6.72
CA ARG A 23 -13.59 1.80 -5.65
C ARG A 23 -14.53 1.32 -4.55
N GLU A 24 -15.69 0.78 -4.91
CA GLU A 24 -16.65 0.22 -3.96
C GLU A 24 -16.00 -0.90 -3.13
N GLN A 25 -15.24 -1.80 -3.76
CA GLN A 25 -14.47 -2.83 -3.04
C GLN A 25 -13.45 -2.23 -2.08
N LEU A 26 -12.69 -1.21 -2.49
CA LEU A 26 -11.70 -0.58 -1.62
C LEU A 26 -12.35 0.13 -0.43
N GLU A 27 -13.48 0.79 -0.63
CA GLU A 27 -14.24 1.41 0.45
C GLU A 27 -14.85 0.36 1.40
N ALA A 28 -15.38 -0.74 0.86
CA ALA A 28 -15.84 -1.86 1.68
C ALA A 28 -14.68 -2.48 2.48
N ILE A 29 -13.51 -2.66 1.86
CA ILE A 29 -12.31 -3.14 2.54
C ILE A 29 -11.87 -2.15 3.62
N ARG A 30 -11.90 -0.83 3.38
CA ARG A 30 -11.56 0.19 4.39
C ARG A 30 -12.53 0.22 5.55
N LYS A 31 -13.82 0.03 5.30
CA LYS A 31 -14.86 -0.04 6.34
C LYS A 31 -14.82 -1.35 7.13
N ALA A 32 -14.54 -2.47 6.46
CA ALA A 32 -14.50 -3.80 7.06
C ALA A 32 -13.15 -4.11 7.73
N ARG A 33 -12.04 -3.58 7.20
CA ARG A 33 -10.78 -3.49 7.93
C ARG A 33 -11.01 -2.45 9.04
N GLY A 34 -11.41 -2.92 10.22
CA GLY A 34 -10.94 -2.25 11.44
C GLY A 34 -9.40 -2.20 11.46
N ALA A 35 -8.78 -2.00 12.62
CA ALA A 35 -7.34 -2.21 12.72
C ALA A 35 -7.02 -3.61 12.18
N GLN A 36 -6.33 -3.67 11.04
CA GLN A 36 -5.91 -4.95 10.48
C GLN A 36 -5.10 -5.63 11.58
N PRO A 37 -5.44 -6.88 11.98
CA PRO A 37 -4.67 -7.55 13.00
C PRO A 37 -3.23 -7.64 12.50
N VAL A 38 -2.35 -6.92 13.19
CA VAL A 38 -0.93 -6.96 12.93
C VAL A 38 -0.41 -8.28 13.45
N LEU A 39 0.45 -8.95 12.69
CA LEU A 39 1.04 -10.22 13.11
C LEU A 39 1.83 -10.09 14.43
N PHE A 40 2.33 -8.87 14.70
CA PHE A 40 3.01 -8.46 15.92
C PHE A 40 2.57 -7.05 16.28
N GLU A 41 2.63 -6.69 17.56
CA GLU A 41 2.37 -5.32 18.00
C GLU A 41 3.23 -4.32 17.21
N LEU A 42 2.57 -3.31 16.64
CA LEU A 42 3.25 -2.25 15.91
C LEU A 42 3.98 -1.37 16.92
N ARG A 43 5.30 -1.56 17.03
CA ARG A 43 6.16 -0.70 17.86
C ARG A 43 6.45 0.60 17.13
N GLU A 44 6.50 1.69 17.88
CA GLU A 44 6.90 3.00 17.36
C GLU A 44 8.37 2.93 16.87
N ASP A 45 8.65 3.53 15.71
CA ASP A 45 10.00 3.49 15.15
C ASP A 45 10.92 4.49 15.88
N HIS A 46 11.71 3.94 16.81
CA HIS A 46 12.72 4.68 17.58
C HIS A 46 14.02 4.92 16.81
N ARG A 47 14.07 4.60 15.52
CA ARG A 47 15.22 4.97 14.70
C ARG A 47 15.41 6.49 14.64
N PRO A 48 16.67 6.97 14.57
CA PRO A 48 16.97 8.36 14.24
C PRO A 48 16.20 8.81 12.99
N ALA A 49 15.80 10.07 12.92
CA ALA A 49 14.93 10.57 11.85
C ALA A 49 15.47 10.26 10.43
N GLN A 50 16.80 10.23 10.29
CA GLN A 50 17.51 9.93 9.04
C GLN A 50 17.35 8.46 8.61
N GLU A 51 17.09 7.52 9.53
CA GLU A 51 16.98 6.08 9.25
C GLU A 51 15.53 5.57 9.11
N ARG A 52 14.54 6.46 9.27
CA ARG A 52 13.10 6.11 9.19
C ARG A 52 12.64 5.76 7.78
N THR A 53 13.38 6.15 6.75
CA THR A 53 13.09 5.80 5.35
C THR A 53 14.07 4.75 4.84
N ALA A 54 13.65 3.93 3.88
CA ALA A 54 14.55 2.96 3.23
C ALA A 54 15.73 3.67 2.55
N ALA A 55 15.48 4.80 1.89
CA ALA A 55 16.52 5.61 1.26
C ALA A 55 17.54 6.11 2.30
N GLY A 56 17.08 6.69 3.41
CA GLY A 56 17.97 7.16 4.47
C GLY A 56 18.76 6.05 5.15
N ARG A 57 18.16 4.86 5.32
CA ARG A 57 18.82 3.68 5.89
C ARG A 57 19.96 3.12 5.04
N TYR A 58 19.87 3.26 3.72
CA TYR A 58 20.78 2.59 2.79
C TYR A 58 21.53 3.56 1.88
N SER A 59 21.42 4.87 2.10
CA SER A 59 22.13 5.85 1.26
C SER A 59 23.64 5.72 1.40
N GLU A 60 24.15 5.40 2.60
CA GLU A 60 25.56 5.10 2.84
C GLU A 60 25.71 4.03 3.93
N PRO A 61 26.69 3.12 3.83
CA PRO A 61 26.99 2.17 4.91
C PRO A 61 27.60 2.92 6.09
N GLY A 62 26.78 3.30 7.08
CA GLY A 62 27.22 3.85 8.36
C GLY A 62 27.92 2.80 9.21
N LEU A 63 29.18 2.46 8.90
CA LEU A 63 29.97 1.49 9.65
C LEU A 63 30.26 1.96 11.10
N PHE A 64 30.13 3.27 11.39
CA PHE A 64 30.54 3.87 12.67
C PHE A 64 29.64 4.99 13.21
N ASP A 65 28.38 5.11 12.81
CA ASP A 65 27.53 6.23 13.28
C ASP A 65 27.03 6.13 14.73
N ARG A 66 27.50 5.14 15.51
CA ARG A 66 27.47 5.22 16.97
C ARG A 66 28.72 5.90 17.50
N ARG A 67 28.66 7.22 17.64
CA ARG A 67 29.31 7.90 18.76
C ARG A 67 28.24 8.54 19.64
N GLY A 68 28.16 8.07 20.88
CA GLY A 68 27.33 8.63 21.96
C GLY A 68 26.12 7.78 22.27
#